data_AF-A0A940TVC9-F1
#
_entry.id   AF-A0A940TVC9-F1
#
_cell.length_a   1.000
_cell.length_b   1.000
_cell.length_c   1.000
_cell.angle_alpha   90.00
_cell.angle_beta   90.00
_cell.angle_gamma   90.00
#
_symmetry.space_group_name_H-M   'P 1'
#
loop_
_entity.id
_entity.type
_entity.pdbx_description
1 polymer ?
#
loop_
_entity_poly.entity_id
_entity_poly.type
_entity_poly.pdbx_seq_one_letter_code
_entity_poly.pdbx_strand_id
1 'polypeptide(L)'
;MGNYPGSLGWGSPETGWCSVKFPFSVAVAIGIGLITLAGYFLNIPVLQTLRMALIEWATTLAAVALLVGIANLFTIHWNKLTSGKVGGLYSAILIVSLVLTLGVVGWFGPTHTYSKWIFNNVQLPVEGSLLALLAVILVVAGVRLLRLRSSMLSIIFIITAMVILLATGPLFGISVPGLTELRSWIAQVPAMAGARGLLLGIGLGIVAAGLRVLIGSDRPYRG
;
A
#
# COMPACT_ATOMS: atom_id res chain seq x y z
N MET A 1 32.86 0.53 45.59
CA MET A 1 32.69 -0.93 45.44
C MET A 1 31.50 -1.35 46.30
N GLY A 2 30.31 -1.39 45.71
CA GLY A 2 29.06 -1.74 46.39
C GLY A 2 28.52 -3.03 45.78
N ASN A 3 28.31 -4.02 46.64
CA ASN A 3 27.96 -5.40 46.36
C ASN A 3 26.46 -5.52 46.01
N TYR A 4 26.10 -6.08 44.85
CA TYR A 4 24.72 -6.48 44.54
C TYR A 4 24.61 -8.01 44.64
N PRO A 5 23.77 -8.57 45.52
CA PRO A 5 23.47 -10.00 45.49
C PRO A 5 22.20 -10.28 44.67
N GLY A 6 22.22 -11.42 43.98
CA GLY A 6 21.03 -12.26 43.89
C GLY A 6 20.09 -12.01 42.72
N SER A 7 20.40 -12.64 41.60
CA SER A 7 19.41 -13.20 40.68
C SER A 7 18.43 -14.11 41.43
N LEU A 8 17.13 -13.92 41.23
CA LEU A 8 16.11 -14.94 41.47
C LEU A 8 14.93 -14.68 40.55
N GLY A 9 14.73 -15.64 39.64
CA GLY A 9 13.66 -15.61 38.67
C GLY A 9 12.29 -15.81 39.32
N TRP A 10 11.29 -15.20 38.69
CA TRP A 10 9.92 -15.67 38.73
C TRP A 10 9.37 -15.60 37.32
N GLY A 11 9.27 -16.78 36.69
CA GLY A 11 8.31 -16.96 35.62
C GLY A 11 6.92 -16.96 36.23
N SER A 12 6.04 -16.13 35.70
CA SER A 12 4.60 -16.36 35.80
C SER A 12 4.04 -16.58 34.38
N PRO A 13 3.69 -17.83 34.00
CA PRO A 13 2.87 -18.08 32.84
C PRO A 13 1.41 -17.85 33.25
N GLU A 14 0.95 -16.62 33.14
CA GLU A 14 -0.44 -16.25 33.43
C GLU A 14 -1.30 -16.49 32.19
N THR A 15 -1.61 -17.77 32.00
CA THR A 15 -2.95 -18.29 31.72
C THR A 15 -3.88 -17.39 30.89
N GLY A 16 -3.91 -17.66 29.58
CA GLY A 16 -4.98 -18.50 29.04
C GLY A 16 -6.42 -18.00 29.13
N TRP A 17 -6.72 -16.72 28.85
CA TRP A 17 -8.11 -16.28 28.66
C TRP A 17 -8.26 -15.20 27.61
N CYS A 18 -8.20 -15.56 26.31
CA CYS A 18 -9.01 -14.96 25.22
C CYS A 18 -8.61 -15.47 23.83
N SER A 19 -8.98 -16.70 23.45
CA SER A 19 -8.64 -17.23 22.11
C SER A 19 -9.84 -17.74 21.28
N VAL A 20 -11.07 -17.28 21.54
CA VAL A 20 -12.24 -17.79 20.77
C VAL A 20 -13.20 -16.70 20.27
N LYS A 21 -13.11 -15.44 20.73
CA LYS A 21 -13.95 -14.34 20.19
C LYS A 21 -13.34 -13.61 18.98
N PHE A 22 -12.10 -13.92 18.64
CA PHE A 22 -11.26 -13.17 17.70
C PHE A 22 -11.22 -13.67 16.23
N PRO A 23 -11.54 -14.93 15.85
CA PRO A 23 -11.62 -15.33 14.44
C PRO A 23 -12.88 -14.82 13.74
N PHE A 24 -13.89 -14.36 14.51
CA PHE A 24 -15.17 -13.91 13.98
C PHE A 24 -15.02 -12.66 13.09
N SER A 25 -14.30 -11.63 13.54
CA SER A 25 -14.12 -10.40 12.75
C SER A 25 -13.38 -10.66 11.43
N VAL A 26 -12.42 -11.59 11.43
CA VAL A 26 -11.68 -12.00 10.21
C VAL A 26 -12.58 -12.78 9.28
N ALA A 27 -13.33 -13.75 9.81
CA ALA A 27 -14.29 -14.53 9.03
C ALA A 27 -15.36 -13.64 8.41
N VAL A 28 -15.83 -12.62 9.15
CA VAL A 28 -16.77 -11.61 8.64
C VAL A 28 -16.13 -10.76 7.54
N ALA A 29 -14.90 -10.27 7.72
CA ALA A 29 -14.20 -9.49 6.70
C ALA A 29 -13.98 -10.29 5.40
N ILE A 30 -13.54 -11.55 5.51
CA ILE A 30 -13.37 -12.46 4.38
C ILE A 30 -14.74 -12.75 3.73
N GLY A 31 -15.78 -13.00 4.53
CA GLY A 31 -17.14 -13.23 4.04
C GLY A 31 -17.69 -12.04 3.25
N ILE A 32 -17.55 -10.82 3.76
CA ILE A 32 -17.93 -9.58 3.08
C ILE A 32 -17.15 -9.42 1.77
N GLY A 33 -15.84 -9.69 1.78
CA GLY A 33 -15.01 -9.66 0.57
C GLY A 33 -15.45 -10.67 -0.48
N LEU A 34 -15.80 -11.90 -0.07
CA LEU A 34 -16.30 -12.93 -0.97
C LEU A 34 -17.68 -12.59 -1.52
N ILE A 35 -18.58 -12.02 -0.71
CA ILE A 35 -19.92 -11.60 -1.15
C ILE A 35 -19.82 -10.47 -2.18
N THR A 36 -18.97 -9.47 -1.94
CA THR A 36 -18.78 -8.37 -2.89
C THR A 36 -18.17 -8.85 -4.22
N LEU A 37 -17.21 -9.78 -4.17
CA LEU A 37 -16.61 -10.40 -5.35
C LEU A 37 -17.63 -11.26 -6.11
N ALA A 38 -18.41 -12.07 -5.40
CA ALA A 38 -19.46 -12.89 -5.99
C ALA A 38 -20.51 -12.02 -6.69
N GLY A 39 -20.91 -10.89 -6.10
CA GLY A 39 -21.84 -9.94 -6.74
C GLY A 39 -21.25 -9.13 -7.90
N TYR A 40 -19.94 -9.21 -8.14
CA TYR A 40 -19.32 -8.69 -9.36
C TYR A 40 -19.39 -9.71 -10.50
N PHE A 41 -19.09 -10.99 -10.22
CA PHE A 41 -19.02 -12.03 -11.25
C PHE A 41 -20.36 -12.72 -11.55
N LEU A 42 -21.25 -12.83 -10.56
CA LEU A 42 -22.55 -13.48 -10.70
C LEU A 42 -23.63 -12.43 -10.96
N ASN A 43 -24.36 -12.58 -12.07
CA ASN A 43 -25.46 -11.68 -12.45
C ASN A 43 -26.76 -12.01 -11.67
N ILE A 44 -26.67 -12.08 -10.34
CA ILE A 44 -27.81 -12.38 -9.45
C ILE A 44 -28.27 -11.06 -8.80
N PRO A 45 -29.54 -10.64 -8.96
CA PRO A 45 -30.02 -9.34 -8.46
C PRO A 45 -29.78 -9.10 -6.96
N VAL A 46 -29.94 -10.15 -6.13
CA VAL A 46 -29.73 -10.07 -4.68
C VAL A 46 -28.26 -9.77 -4.34
N LEU A 47 -27.31 -10.44 -5.01
CA LEU A 47 -25.88 -10.22 -4.78
C LEU A 47 -25.43 -8.84 -5.25
N GLN A 48 -26.00 -8.32 -6.34
CA GLN A 48 -25.71 -6.97 -6.83
C GLN A 48 -26.20 -5.90 -5.84
N THR A 49 -27.39 -6.08 -5.29
CA THR A 49 -27.95 -5.18 -4.27
C THR A 49 -27.07 -5.16 -3.01
N LEU A 50 -26.69 -6.34 -2.50
CA LEU A 50 -25.79 -6.46 -1.35
C LEU A 50 -24.41 -5.85 -1.64
N ARG A 51 -23.85 -6.09 -2.82
CA ARG A 51 -22.58 -5.48 -3.24
C ARG A 51 -22.66 -3.95 -3.23
N MET A 52 -23.70 -3.36 -3.79
CA MET A 52 -23.85 -1.90 -3.81
C MET A 52 -23.95 -1.32 -2.40
N ALA A 53 -24.77 -1.91 -1.53
CA ALA A 53 -24.88 -1.47 -0.14
C ALA A 53 -23.54 -1.57 0.62
N LEU A 54 -22.81 -2.69 0.45
CA LEU A 54 -21.50 -2.89 1.08
C LEU A 54 -20.45 -1.90 0.56
N ILE A 55 -20.45 -1.61 -0.74
CA ILE A 55 -19.55 -0.61 -1.33
C ILE A 55 -19.89 0.78 -0.81
N GLU A 56 -21.18 1.14 -0.72
CA GLU A 56 -21.61 2.44 -0.20
C GLU A 56 -21.23 2.65 1.27
N TRP A 57 -21.39 1.62 2.11
CA TRP A 57 -20.93 1.68 3.50
C TRP A 57 -19.40 1.77 3.58
N ALA A 58 -18.68 1.01 2.77
CA ALA A 58 -17.23 1.06 2.73
C ALA A 58 -16.70 2.43 2.27
N THR A 59 -17.30 3.04 1.25
CA THR A 59 -16.91 4.38 0.76
C THR A 59 -17.23 5.46 1.79
N THR A 60 -18.37 5.36 2.47
CA THR A 60 -18.74 6.31 3.55
C THR A 60 -17.76 6.21 4.72
N LEU A 61 -17.44 4.99 5.17
CA LEU A 61 -16.45 4.77 6.22
C LEU A 61 -15.05 5.24 5.79
N ALA A 62 -14.65 5.00 4.54
CA ALA A 62 -13.38 5.46 4.01
C ALA A 62 -13.29 7.00 3.99
N ALA A 63 -14.38 7.69 3.63
CA ALA A 63 -14.43 9.15 3.66
C ALA A 63 -14.25 9.69 5.10
N VAL A 64 -14.93 9.09 6.08
CA VAL A 64 -14.75 9.46 7.50
C VAL A 64 -13.34 9.17 7.98
N ALA A 65 -12.79 8.00 7.65
CA ALA A 65 -11.43 7.63 8.01
C ALA A 65 -10.38 8.59 7.42
N LEU A 66 -10.58 9.04 6.18
CA LEU A 66 -9.74 10.06 5.54
C LEU A 66 -9.78 11.37 6.32
N LEU A 67 -10.97 11.85 6.73
CA LEU A 67 -11.10 13.05 7.55
C LEU A 67 -10.38 12.93 8.89
N VAL A 68 -10.52 11.79 9.58
CA VAL A 68 -9.79 11.50 10.81
C VAL A 68 -8.28 11.49 10.57
N GLY A 69 -7.83 10.93 9.44
CA GLY A 69 -6.43 10.93 9.03
C GLY A 69 -5.87 12.34 8.82
N ILE A 70 -6.62 13.21 8.14
CA ILE A 70 -6.27 14.63 7.95
C ILE A 70 -6.21 15.35 9.30
N ALA A 71 -7.21 15.16 10.16
CA ALA A 71 -7.26 15.79 11.47
C ALA A 71 -6.09 15.35 12.36
N ASN A 72 -5.73 14.07 12.33
CA ASN A 72 -4.57 13.53 13.02
C ASN A 72 -3.26 14.14 12.49
N LEU A 73 -3.09 14.18 11.17
CA LEU A 73 -1.91 14.77 10.54
C LEU A 73 -1.76 16.25 10.91
N PHE A 74 -2.84 17.01 10.83
CA PHE A 74 -2.87 18.42 11.21
C PHE A 74 -2.50 18.60 12.68
N THR A 75 -3.12 17.83 13.60
CA THR A 75 -2.87 17.94 15.05
C THR A 75 -1.41 17.65 15.40
N ILE A 76 -0.81 16.61 14.82
CA ILE A 76 0.60 16.26 15.06
C ILE A 76 1.53 17.38 14.61
N HIS A 77 1.31 17.91 13.40
CA HIS A 77 2.19 18.93 12.84
C HIS A 77 1.96 20.30 13.48
N TRP A 78 0.73 20.61 13.88
CA TRP A 78 0.39 21.82 14.61
C TRP A 78 1.08 21.83 15.97
N ASN A 79 0.97 20.74 16.73
CA ASN A 79 1.66 20.61 18.01
C ASN A 79 3.19 20.65 17.86
N LYS A 80 3.74 20.09 16.78
CA LYS A 80 5.17 20.17 16.48
C LYS A 80 5.63 21.60 16.17
N LEU A 81 4.78 22.38 15.49
CA LEU A 81 5.05 23.79 15.18
C LEU A 81 5.01 24.66 16.44
N THR A 82 4.00 24.49 17.31
CA THR A 82 3.84 25.31 18.53
C THR A 82 4.80 24.95 19.65
N SER A 83 5.28 23.70 19.71
CA SER A 83 6.24 23.24 20.72
C SER A 83 7.71 23.57 20.40
N GLY A 84 8.01 24.30 19.32
CA GLY A 84 9.37 24.75 18.98
C GLY A 84 10.37 23.61 18.66
N LYS A 85 9.87 22.40 18.34
CA LYS A 85 10.72 21.24 18.06
C LYS A 85 11.51 21.41 16.76
N VAL A 86 12.71 20.81 16.70
CA VAL A 86 13.57 20.80 15.50
C VAL A 86 12.77 20.25 14.31
N GLY A 87 12.78 20.99 13.19
CA GLY A 87 11.98 20.68 12.00
C GLY A 87 10.57 21.31 11.97
N GLY A 88 10.31 22.35 12.77
CA GLY A 88 9.06 23.12 12.73
C GLY A 88 8.74 23.74 11.36
N LEU A 89 9.76 24.21 10.63
CA LEU A 89 9.61 24.77 9.27
C LEU A 89 8.95 23.80 8.29
N TYR A 90 9.40 22.53 8.26
CA TYR A 90 8.79 21.50 7.42
C TYR A 90 7.33 21.21 7.81
N SER A 91 7.02 21.30 9.11
CA SER A 91 5.66 21.12 9.61
C SER A 91 4.76 22.29 9.20
N ALA A 92 5.30 23.52 9.19
CA ALA A 92 4.59 24.70 8.70
C ALA A 92 4.28 24.58 7.20
N ILE A 93 5.27 24.17 6.39
CA ILE A 93 5.08 23.96 4.94
C ILE A 93 3.99 22.92 4.68
N LEU A 94 3.98 21.81 5.44
CA LEU A 94 2.92 20.79 5.33
C LEU A 94 1.55 21.39 5.65
N ILE A 95 1.41 22.09 6.78
CA ILE A 95 0.10 22.64 7.17
C ILE A 95 -0.41 23.63 6.12
N VAL A 96 0.47 24.49 5.59
CA VAL A 96 0.11 25.43 4.52
C VAL A 96 -0.30 24.68 3.26
N SER A 97 0.45 23.67 2.83
CA SER A 97 0.11 22.91 1.62
C SER A 97 -1.18 22.09 1.78
N LEU A 98 -1.43 21.55 2.98
CA LEU A 98 -2.67 20.84 3.32
C LEU A 98 -3.88 21.78 3.20
N VAL A 99 -3.82 22.96 3.82
CA VAL A 99 -4.92 23.94 3.79
C VAL A 99 -5.15 24.47 2.36
N LEU A 100 -4.08 24.79 1.63
CA LEU A 100 -4.20 25.23 0.24
C LEU A 100 -4.83 24.16 -0.65
N THR A 101 -4.40 22.90 -0.52
CA THR A 101 -4.94 21.80 -1.33
C THR A 101 -6.41 21.55 -1.02
N LEU A 102 -6.78 21.50 0.26
CA LEU A 102 -8.19 21.34 0.67
C LEU A 102 -9.05 22.53 0.25
N GLY A 103 -8.52 23.75 0.34
CA GLY A 103 -9.22 24.95 -0.10
C GLY A 103 -9.47 24.96 -1.61
N VAL A 104 -8.44 24.66 -2.41
CA VAL A 104 -8.55 24.63 -3.88
C VAL A 104 -9.50 23.51 -4.33
N VAL A 105 -9.31 22.29 -3.84
CA VAL A 105 -10.14 21.15 -4.25
C VAL A 105 -11.57 21.27 -3.70
N GLY A 106 -11.74 21.76 -2.47
CA GLY A 106 -13.05 21.95 -1.86
C GLY A 106 -13.87 23.05 -2.53
N TRP A 107 -13.23 24.14 -2.95
CA TRP A 107 -13.91 25.26 -3.59
C TRP A 107 -14.18 25.06 -5.09
N PHE A 108 -13.18 24.62 -5.84
CA PHE A 108 -13.28 24.49 -7.30
C PHE A 108 -13.69 23.08 -7.76
N GLY A 109 -13.69 22.10 -6.86
CA GLY A 109 -13.93 20.70 -7.19
C GLY A 109 -12.69 20.00 -7.76
N PRO A 110 -12.71 18.65 -7.85
CA PRO A 110 -11.55 17.85 -8.22
C PRO A 110 -11.17 17.93 -9.71
N THR A 111 -12.10 18.33 -10.58
CA THR A 111 -11.92 18.34 -12.03
C THR A 111 -11.54 19.71 -12.60
N HIS A 112 -11.40 20.73 -11.76
CA HIS A 112 -11.02 22.07 -12.20
C HIS A 112 -9.52 22.16 -12.56
N THR A 113 -9.16 23.12 -13.41
CA THR A 113 -7.77 23.31 -13.89
C THR A 113 -6.76 23.45 -12.75
N TYR A 114 -7.09 24.20 -11.70
CA TYR A 114 -6.22 24.37 -10.53
C TYR A 114 -6.02 23.06 -9.75
N SER A 115 -7.09 22.29 -9.54
CA SER A 115 -7.04 20.99 -8.87
C SER A 115 -6.23 19.98 -9.68
N LYS A 116 -6.43 19.93 -11.01
CA LYS A 116 -5.62 19.09 -11.91
C LYS A 116 -4.16 19.53 -11.97
N TRP A 117 -3.88 20.83 -11.88
CA TRP A 117 -2.51 21.32 -11.86
C TRP A 117 -1.75 20.79 -10.64
N ILE A 118 -2.37 20.85 -9.45
CA ILE A 118 -1.80 20.27 -8.21
C ILE A 118 -1.61 18.75 -8.40
N PHE A 119 -2.63 18.05 -8.88
CA PHE A 119 -2.54 16.61 -9.12
C PHE A 119 -1.40 16.23 -10.09
N ASN A 120 -1.32 16.89 -11.25
CA ASN A 120 -0.35 16.55 -12.28
C ASN A 120 1.09 16.96 -11.95
N ASN A 121 1.29 18.02 -11.17
CA ASN A 121 2.63 18.55 -10.86
C ASN A 121 3.14 18.16 -9.48
N VAL A 122 2.28 17.71 -8.57
CA VAL A 122 2.66 17.31 -7.21
C VAL A 122 2.39 15.83 -6.99
N GLN A 123 1.16 15.38 -7.20
CA GLN A 123 0.80 13.99 -6.91
C GLN A 123 1.42 12.99 -7.89
N LEU A 124 1.25 13.20 -9.21
CA LEU A 124 1.81 12.30 -10.23
C LEU A 124 3.34 12.15 -10.13
N PRO A 125 4.14 13.21 -9.95
CA PRO A 125 5.60 13.06 -9.83
C PRO A 125 6.02 12.37 -8.53
N VAL A 126 5.31 12.58 -7.42
CA VAL A 126 5.58 11.88 -6.15
C VAL A 126 5.28 10.39 -6.28
N GLU A 127 4.14 10.03 -6.89
CA GLU A 127 3.81 8.64 -7.21
C GLU A 127 4.88 8.01 -8.12
N GLY A 128 5.28 8.72 -9.18
CA GLY A 128 6.34 8.28 -10.09
C GLY A 128 7.70 8.08 -9.38
N SER A 129 8.05 8.96 -8.45
CA SER A 129 9.29 8.85 -7.66
C SER A 129 9.26 7.65 -6.71
N LEU A 130 8.13 7.38 -6.07
CA LEU A 130 7.95 6.20 -5.22
C LEU A 130 8.01 4.90 -6.03
N LEU A 131 7.37 4.88 -7.21
CA LEU A 131 7.43 3.74 -8.13
C LEU A 131 8.86 3.54 -8.68
N ALA A 132 9.58 4.61 -8.98
CA ALA A 132 10.98 4.53 -9.38
C ALA A 132 11.86 3.96 -8.27
N LEU A 133 11.67 4.40 -7.02
CA LEU A 133 12.37 3.85 -5.86
C LEU A 133 12.06 2.35 -5.69
N LEU A 134 10.79 1.96 -5.79
CA LEU A 134 10.38 0.55 -5.75
C LEU A 134 11.03 -0.26 -6.86
N ALA A 135 11.06 0.25 -8.09
CA ALA A 135 11.73 -0.42 -9.21
C ALA A 135 13.22 -0.63 -8.94
N VAL A 136 13.94 0.39 -8.45
CA VAL A 136 15.36 0.29 -8.09
C VAL A 136 15.57 -0.73 -6.97
N ILE A 137 14.76 -0.69 -5.91
CA ILE A 137 14.83 -1.65 -4.81
C ILE A 137 14.59 -3.07 -5.30
N LEU A 138 13.58 -3.29 -6.16
CA LEU A 138 13.28 -4.60 -6.74
C LEU A 138 14.43 -5.12 -7.61
N VAL A 139 15.06 -4.25 -8.42
CA VAL A 139 16.24 -4.63 -9.22
C VAL A 139 17.40 -5.03 -8.31
N VAL A 140 17.71 -4.23 -7.28
CA VAL A 140 18.79 -4.55 -6.33
C VAL A 140 18.49 -5.83 -5.55
N ALA A 141 17.25 -6.02 -5.10
CA ALA A 141 16.81 -7.22 -4.41
C ALA A 141 16.88 -8.46 -5.32
N GLY A 142 16.49 -8.31 -6.59
CA GLY A 142 16.61 -9.35 -7.61
C GLY A 142 18.08 -9.74 -7.83
N VAL A 143 18.97 -8.77 -8.05
CA VAL A 143 20.42 -9.04 -8.19
C VAL A 143 21.00 -9.71 -6.95
N ARG A 144 20.61 -9.28 -5.74
CA ARG A 144 21.04 -9.94 -4.50
C ARG A 144 20.55 -11.40 -4.46
N LEU A 145 19.29 -11.65 -4.78
CA LEU A 145 18.71 -13.00 -4.80
C LEU A 145 19.41 -13.92 -5.82
N LEU A 146 19.76 -13.40 -6.99
CA LEU A 146 20.49 -14.13 -8.03
C LEU A 146 21.93 -14.47 -7.61
N ARG A 147 22.60 -13.57 -6.88
CA ARG A 147 23.97 -13.79 -6.38
C ARG A 147 24.03 -14.79 -5.22
N LEU A 148 22.99 -14.89 -4.38
CA LEU A 148 22.95 -15.83 -3.25
C LEU A 148 22.63 -17.27 -3.67
N ARG A 149 21.98 -17.49 -4.83
CA ARG A 149 21.77 -18.83 -5.41
C ARG A 149 22.04 -18.83 -6.92
N SER A 150 23.26 -19.17 -7.33
CA SER A 150 23.62 -19.43 -8.74
C SER A 150 23.04 -20.77 -9.25
N SER A 151 21.71 -20.90 -9.19
CA SER A 151 20.99 -22.03 -9.78
C SER A 151 20.65 -21.75 -11.26
N MET A 152 20.33 -22.80 -12.02
CA MET A 152 19.89 -22.71 -13.42
C MET A 152 18.77 -21.69 -13.66
N LEU A 153 17.92 -21.45 -12.64
CA LEU A 153 16.86 -20.44 -12.65
C LEU A 153 17.40 -19.00 -12.75
N SER A 154 18.55 -18.70 -12.15
CA SER A 154 19.15 -17.36 -12.19
C SER A 154 19.64 -16.98 -13.58
N ILE A 155 20.15 -17.95 -14.35
CA ILE A 155 20.57 -17.77 -15.74
C ILE A 155 19.35 -17.49 -16.63
N ILE A 156 18.29 -18.30 -16.49
CA ILE A 156 17.03 -18.11 -17.22
C ILE A 156 16.42 -16.74 -16.90
N PHE A 157 16.46 -16.32 -15.64
CA PHE A 157 15.99 -15.01 -15.22
C PHE A 157 16.78 -13.87 -15.86
N ILE A 158 18.11 -13.95 -15.91
CA ILE A 158 18.95 -12.91 -16.55
C ILE A 158 18.66 -12.81 -18.05
N ILE A 159 18.56 -13.95 -18.75
CA ILE A 159 18.20 -13.97 -20.17
C ILE A 159 16.82 -13.34 -20.39
N THR A 160 15.83 -13.74 -19.59
CA THR A 160 14.47 -13.21 -19.68
C THR A 160 14.42 -11.71 -19.37
N ALA A 161 15.10 -11.26 -18.32
CA ALA A 161 15.18 -9.85 -17.95
C ALA A 161 15.86 -9.01 -19.03
N MET A 162 16.96 -9.52 -19.62
CA MET A 162 17.64 -8.85 -20.73
C MET A 162 16.73 -8.75 -21.96
N VAL A 163 16.05 -9.83 -22.33
CA VAL A 163 15.09 -9.84 -23.46
C VAL A 163 13.95 -8.85 -23.21
N ILE A 164 13.37 -8.82 -22.01
CA ILE A 164 12.28 -7.89 -21.67
C ILE A 164 12.76 -6.44 -21.68
N LEU A 165 13.94 -6.16 -21.12
CA LEU A 165 14.51 -4.81 -21.08
C LEU A 165 14.79 -4.29 -22.50
N LEU A 166 15.33 -5.14 -23.38
CA LEU A 166 15.54 -4.82 -24.79
C LEU A 166 14.20 -4.68 -25.55
N ALA A 167 13.20 -5.49 -25.24
CA ALA A 167 11.88 -5.44 -25.89
C ALA A 167 11.02 -4.24 -25.47
N THR A 168 11.28 -3.66 -24.29
CA THR A 168 10.52 -2.51 -23.77
C THR A 168 11.21 -1.17 -24.02
N GLY A 169 12.54 -1.14 -24.16
CA GLY A 169 13.28 0.06 -24.54
C GLY A 169 12.97 0.49 -25.98
N PRO A 170 12.85 1.80 -26.25
CA PRO A 170 12.79 2.32 -27.62
C PRO A 170 14.19 2.20 -28.25
N LEU A 171 14.58 0.98 -28.62
CA LEU A 171 15.85 0.74 -29.30
C LEU A 171 15.68 1.11 -30.77
N PHE A 172 16.20 2.30 -31.10
CA PHE A 172 16.54 2.76 -32.45
C PHE A 172 15.40 3.18 -33.39
N GLY A 173 14.14 3.28 -32.94
CA GLY A 173 13.04 3.74 -33.81
C GLY A 173 12.79 2.82 -35.02
N ILE A 174 13.39 1.63 -35.02
CA ILE A 174 13.25 0.61 -36.06
C ILE A 174 12.07 -0.26 -35.65
N SER A 175 10.90 0.00 -36.24
CA SER A 175 9.73 -0.87 -36.09
C SER A 175 9.96 -2.15 -36.89
N VAL A 176 10.66 -3.12 -36.28
CA VAL A 176 10.80 -4.45 -36.86
C VAL A 176 9.43 -5.16 -36.75
N PRO A 177 8.84 -5.63 -37.86
CA PRO A 177 7.61 -6.40 -37.83
C PRO A 177 7.77 -7.64 -36.92
N GLY A 178 6.82 -7.87 -36.01
CA GLY A 178 6.84 -8.99 -35.06
C GLY A 178 7.36 -8.66 -33.65
N LEU A 179 8.27 -7.70 -33.47
CA LEU A 179 8.71 -7.29 -32.12
C LEU A 179 7.59 -6.58 -31.34
N THR A 180 6.73 -5.82 -32.03
CA THR A 180 5.58 -5.15 -31.41
C THR A 180 4.55 -6.15 -30.87
N GLU A 181 4.29 -7.25 -31.60
CA GLU A 181 3.37 -8.30 -31.18
C GLU A 181 3.94 -9.06 -29.96
N LEU A 182 5.22 -9.45 -30.01
CA LEU A 182 5.89 -10.09 -28.88
C LEU A 182 5.89 -9.19 -27.64
N ARG A 183 6.18 -7.90 -27.79
CA ARG A 183 6.09 -6.90 -26.71
C ARG A 183 4.68 -6.84 -26.13
N SER A 184 3.66 -6.78 -26.98
CA SER A 184 2.26 -6.72 -26.53
C SER A 184 1.85 -7.99 -25.79
N TRP A 185 2.29 -9.17 -26.24
CA TRP A 185 2.01 -10.45 -25.58
C TRP A 185 2.69 -10.51 -24.19
N ILE A 186 3.96 -10.11 -24.08
CA ILE A 186 4.67 -10.05 -22.79
C ILE A 186 3.97 -9.06 -21.83
N ALA A 187 3.57 -7.89 -22.33
CA ALA A 187 2.89 -6.90 -21.51
C ALA A 187 1.50 -7.38 -21.04
N GLN A 188 0.75 -8.06 -21.90
CA GLN A 188 -0.63 -8.44 -21.62
C GLN A 188 -0.77 -9.77 -20.86
N VAL A 189 0.19 -10.69 -21.00
CA VAL A 189 0.10 -12.03 -20.38
C VAL A 189 0.90 -12.09 -19.08
N PRO A 190 2.25 -12.21 -19.08
CA PRO A 190 3.01 -12.36 -17.84
C PRO A 190 3.04 -11.07 -16.99
N ALA A 191 3.17 -9.88 -17.59
CA ALA A 191 3.23 -8.65 -16.80
C ALA A 191 1.89 -8.33 -16.12
N MET A 192 0.76 -8.50 -16.81
CA MET A 192 -0.56 -8.36 -16.18
C MET A 192 -0.84 -9.45 -15.14
N ALA A 193 -0.39 -10.69 -15.35
CA ALA A 193 -0.49 -11.74 -14.35
C ALA A 193 0.29 -11.39 -13.07
N GLY A 194 1.52 -10.89 -13.22
CA GLY A 194 2.33 -10.40 -12.10
C GLY A 194 1.69 -9.22 -11.37
N ALA A 195 1.18 -8.24 -12.11
CA ALA A 195 0.48 -7.09 -11.54
C ALA A 195 -0.75 -7.51 -10.71
N ARG A 196 -1.56 -8.45 -11.23
CA ARG A 196 -2.70 -9.00 -10.48
C ARG A 196 -2.25 -9.77 -9.24
N GLY A 197 -1.19 -10.59 -9.33
CA GLY A 197 -0.62 -11.30 -8.19
C GLY A 197 -0.12 -10.35 -7.09
N LEU A 198 0.53 -9.24 -7.48
CA LEU A 198 0.97 -8.19 -6.56
C LEU A 198 -0.22 -7.49 -5.88
N LEU A 199 -1.29 -7.17 -6.63
CA LEU A 199 -2.51 -6.60 -6.04
C LEU A 199 -3.14 -7.54 -5.00
N LEU A 200 -3.21 -8.83 -5.29
CA LEU A 200 -3.69 -9.83 -4.33
C LEU A 200 -2.78 -9.91 -3.09
N GLY A 201 -1.46 -9.89 -3.28
CA GLY A 201 -0.48 -9.90 -2.19
C GLY A 201 -0.59 -8.67 -1.29
N ILE A 202 -0.75 -7.48 -1.87
CA ILE A 202 -0.99 -6.24 -1.12
C ILE A 202 -2.29 -6.33 -0.34
N GLY A 203 -3.37 -6.81 -0.97
CA GLY A 203 -4.66 -7.02 -0.30
C GLY A 203 -4.53 -7.92 0.92
N LEU A 204 -3.89 -9.08 0.77
CA LEU A 204 -3.64 -10.00 1.88
C LEU A 204 -2.74 -9.38 2.97
N GLY A 205 -1.72 -8.62 2.58
CA GLY A 205 -0.84 -7.90 3.51
C GLY A 205 -1.59 -6.87 4.36
N ILE A 206 -2.52 -6.11 3.75
CA ILE A 206 -3.36 -5.14 4.46
C ILE A 206 -4.29 -5.85 5.45
N VAL A 207 -4.91 -6.97 5.05
CA VAL A 207 -5.76 -7.77 5.94
C VAL A 207 -4.95 -8.31 7.12
N ALA A 208 -3.74 -8.82 6.87
CA ALA A 208 -2.86 -9.33 7.92
C ALA A 208 -2.40 -8.21 8.88
N ALA A 209 -2.07 -7.02 8.38
CA ALA A 209 -1.72 -5.87 9.19
C ALA A 209 -2.90 -5.40 10.05
N GLY A 210 -4.09 -5.27 9.45
CA GLY A 210 -5.32 -4.92 10.18
C GLY A 210 -5.65 -5.95 11.26
N LEU A 211 -5.47 -7.24 10.97
CA LEU A 211 -5.65 -8.31 11.95
C LEU A 211 -4.66 -8.19 13.12
N ARG A 212 -3.38 -7.91 12.84
CA ARG A 212 -2.37 -7.77 13.89
C ARG A 212 -2.69 -6.62 14.86
N VAL A 213 -3.24 -5.53 14.34
CA VAL A 213 -3.74 -4.40 15.14
C VAL A 213 -4.96 -4.80 15.95
N LEU A 214 -5.94 -5.49 15.35
CA LEU A 214 -7.17 -5.93 16.05
C LEU A 214 -6.91 -6.97 17.15
N ILE A 215 -5.92 -7.84 16.97
CA ILE A 215 -5.47 -8.81 17.99
C ILE A 215 -4.73 -8.09 19.14
N GLY A 216 -4.36 -6.82 18.97
CA GLY A 216 -3.54 -6.09 19.94
C GLY A 216 -2.12 -6.66 20.05
N SER A 217 -1.70 -7.45 19.05
CA SER A 217 -0.33 -7.95 18.91
C SER A 217 0.62 -6.79 18.61
N ASP A 218 0.18 -5.84 17.79
CA ASP A 218 0.82 -4.53 17.67
C ASP A 218 0.08 -3.57 18.62
N ARG A 219 0.74 -3.17 19.72
CA ARG A 219 0.26 -2.12 20.62
C ARG A 219 0.95 -0.80 20.24
N PRO A 220 0.35 0.06 19.39
CA PRO A 220 0.98 1.30 18.94
C PRO A 220 1.07 2.38 20.04
N TYR A 221 0.43 2.20 21.20
CA TYR A 221 0.39 3.16 22.31
C TYR A 221 0.93 2.60 23.63
N ARG A 222 2.07 1.90 23.59
CA ARG A 222 2.92 1.80 24.80
C ARG A 222 3.85 3.02 24.82
N GLY A 223 3.35 4.09 25.43
CA GLY A 223 4.20 5.05 26.13
C GLY A 223 4.62 4.46 27.47
#